data_AF-G3B422-F1
#
_entry.id   AF-G3B422-F1
#
_cell.length_a   1.000
_cell.length_b   1.000
_cell.length_c   1.000
_cell.angle_alpha   90.00
_cell.angle_beta   90.00
_cell.angle_gamma   90.00
#
_symmetry.space_group_name_H-M   'P 1'
#
loop_
_entity.id
_entity.type
_entity.pdbx_description
1 polymer ?
#
loop_
_entity_poly.entity_id
_entity_poly.type
_entity_poly.pdbx_seq_one_letter_code
_entity_poly.pdbx_strand_id
1 'polypeptide(L)'
;MGGCQGRQRLQHQENQDIYTPLENLTIIDSVKSGTGRDGKASIYHHIIKPTLDHLKVPHNYVVTTSGDTIGAFSRQLTQGTHKIVLISGDTSVNELINSLSSDQHGQIRLVVIPLGTGNSLSLALGISNELEAVKRLVTSNEFKPLNLYTIKFPEDPSYVLHEGTQVRPAPSEMKFLVVFSWGFHASLVADSDTAEMRKFGLERFKMAAMSNLEAPQHYEGTTKISSDKDTREVAGPYAYWVLTPSRRFEPTFEISPSGNIFNDEMYLVSFGPRDTDQTPYIMEIMTQAYNGGAHIHNGSVSYEQVDSTHQVRLKYHQDQENRRRFCVDGAVILAPPSGEFRVRACGHKQQKWEIFVLG
;
A
#
# COMPACT_ATOMS: atom_id res chain seq x y z
N MET A 1 37.24 62.24 -26.25
CA MET A 1 36.83 61.89 -24.88
C MET A 1 35.52 61.12 -24.96
N GLY A 2 35.51 59.87 -24.47
CA GLY A 2 34.33 59.08 -24.07
C GLY A 2 33.32 58.70 -25.18
N GLY A 3 32.93 57.45 -25.40
CA GLY A 3 33.21 56.23 -24.66
C GLY A 3 32.43 55.03 -25.24
N CYS A 4 33.02 53.87 -24.99
CA CYS A 4 32.44 52.55 -24.74
C CYS A 4 31.35 51.95 -25.65
N GLN A 5 31.80 50.93 -26.37
CA GLN A 5 31.07 49.74 -26.80
C GLN A 5 30.25 49.09 -25.66
N GLY A 6 29.11 48.51 -26.02
CA GLY A 6 28.34 47.65 -25.13
C GLY A 6 27.15 46.99 -25.82
N ARG A 7 27.40 46.12 -26.82
CA ARG A 7 26.37 45.17 -27.27
C ARG A 7 26.12 44.17 -26.14
N GLN A 8 25.04 44.34 -25.40
CA GLN A 8 24.54 43.29 -24.50
C GLN A 8 24.01 42.13 -25.35
N ARG A 9 24.82 41.07 -25.45
CA ARG A 9 24.33 39.73 -25.80
C ARG A 9 23.40 39.30 -24.66
N LEU A 10 22.11 39.16 -24.97
CA LEU A 10 21.21 38.34 -24.19
C LEU A 10 21.78 36.91 -24.24
N GLN A 11 22.50 36.51 -23.19
CA GLN A 11 22.82 35.11 -22.98
C GLN A 11 21.51 34.42 -22.64
N HIS A 12 21.03 33.58 -23.56
CA HIS A 12 20.13 32.49 -23.19
C HIS A 12 20.90 31.65 -22.15
N GLN A 13 20.50 31.76 -20.88
CA GLN A 13 20.71 30.69 -19.94
C GLN A 13 19.86 29.52 -20.43
N GLU A 14 20.51 28.60 -21.16
CA GLU A 14 19.97 27.27 -21.34
C GLU A 14 19.75 26.69 -19.94
N ASN A 15 18.48 26.42 -19.60
CA ASN A 15 18.10 25.57 -18.48
C ASN A 15 18.67 24.16 -18.75
N GLN A 16 19.93 23.91 -18.40
CA GLN A 16 20.58 22.62 -18.54
C GLN A 16 20.31 21.65 -17.38
N ASP A 17 19.45 22.01 -16.41
CA ASP A 17 19.18 21.18 -15.22
C ASP A 17 17.84 20.40 -15.26
N ILE A 18 17.18 20.26 -16.42
CA ILE A 18 15.87 19.56 -16.48
C ILE A 18 16.01 18.03 -16.53
N TYR A 19 17.18 17.49 -16.90
CA TYR A 19 17.35 16.05 -17.08
C TYR A 19 18.64 15.54 -16.44
N THR A 20 18.54 15.11 -15.19
CA THR A 20 19.48 14.09 -14.70
C THR A 20 19.22 12.82 -15.53
N PRO A 21 20.24 12.18 -16.13
CA PRO A 21 20.06 10.93 -16.85
C PRO A 21 19.34 9.94 -15.94
N LEU A 22 18.23 9.39 -16.43
CA LEU A 22 17.45 8.37 -15.73
C LEU A 22 18.23 7.04 -15.79
N GLU A 23 19.38 6.99 -15.12
CA GLU A 23 20.20 5.78 -15.04
C GLU A 23 19.38 4.66 -14.38
N ASN A 24 19.38 3.48 -15.00
CA ASN A 24 18.65 2.29 -14.56
C ASN A 24 17.12 2.46 -14.44
N LEU A 25 16.49 3.16 -15.40
CA LEU A 25 15.04 3.21 -15.50
C LEU A 25 14.46 1.86 -15.93
N THR A 26 13.58 1.29 -15.11
CA THR A 26 12.78 0.11 -15.47
C THR A 26 11.29 0.43 -15.36
N ILE A 27 10.54 0.06 -16.39
CA ILE A 27 9.08 0.11 -16.39
C ILE A 27 8.56 -1.32 -16.22
N ILE A 28 7.84 -1.55 -15.14
CA ILE A 28 7.18 -2.82 -14.86
C ILE A 28 5.69 -2.64 -15.10
N ASP A 29 5.15 -3.45 -16.00
CA ASP A 29 3.77 -3.41 -16.42
C ASP A 29 2.98 -4.64 -15.91
N SER A 30 2.14 -4.42 -14.90
CA SER A 30 1.27 -5.44 -14.31
C SER A 30 -0.01 -5.57 -15.13
N VAL A 31 0.06 -6.32 -16.23
CA VAL A 31 -1.01 -6.40 -17.25
C VAL A 31 -2.32 -7.03 -16.76
N LYS A 32 -2.31 -7.70 -15.60
CA LYS A 32 -3.51 -8.23 -14.94
C LYS A 32 -4.10 -7.30 -13.88
N SER A 33 -3.44 -6.18 -13.57
CA SER A 33 -3.97 -5.17 -12.65
C SER A 33 -5.03 -4.31 -13.35
N GLY A 34 -6.18 -4.11 -12.71
CA GLY A 34 -7.26 -3.26 -13.22
C GLY A 34 -8.14 -3.93 -14.27
N THR A 35 -9.26 -3.27 -14.60
CA THR A 35 -10.21 -3.72 -15.63
C THR A 35 -9.87 -3.11 -17.00
N GLY A 36 -10.08 -3.86 -18.09
CA GLY A 36 -10.04 -3.29 -19.45
C GLY A 36 -8.66 -3.16 -20.09
N ARG A 37 -7.66 -3.91 -19.61
CA ARG A 37 -6.29 -3.92 -20.16
C ARG A 37 -6.14 -4.76 -21.45
N ASP A 38 -7.03 -4.58 -22.42
CA ASP A 38 -6.78 -5.11 -23.76
C ASP A 38 -5.61 -4.36 -24.42
N GLY A 39 -4.95 -4.96 -25.42
CA GLY A 39 -3.75 -4.39 -26.04
C GLY A 39 -3.93 -2.97 -26.63
N LYS A 40 -5.16 -2.47 -26.72
CA LYS A 40 -5.51 -1.13 -27.19
C LYS A 40 -5.47 -0.07 -26.07
N ALA A 41 -5.52 -0.46 -24.80
CA ALA A 41 -5.50 0.44 -23.65
C ALA A 41 -4.13 0.51 -22.93
N SER A 42 -3.05 -0.02 -23.52
CA SER A 42 -1.73 0.03 -22.88
C SER A 42 -1.18 1.46 -22.81
N ILE A 43 -1.15 2.03 -21.60
CA ILE A 43 -0.53 3.34 -21.35
C ILE A 43 0.97 3.33 -21.66
N TYR A 44 1.63 2.20 -21.48
CA TYR A 44 3.04 2.05 -21.84
C TYR A 44 3.24 2.24 -23.35
N HIS A 45 2.53 1.48 -24.18
CA HIS A 45 2.73 1.51 -25.63
C HIS A 45 2.28 2.82 -26.27
N HIS A 46 1.22 3.45 -25.76
CA HIS A 46 0.64 4.65 -26.36
C HIS A 46 1.19 5.97 -25.83
N ILE A 47 1.66 6.00 -24.58
CA ILE A 47 2.08 7.25 -23.93
C ILE A 47 3.53 7.17 -23.46
N ILE A 48 3.86 6.23 -22.58
CA ILE A 48 5.16 6.22 -21.90
C ILE A 48 6.30 5.95 -22.88
N LYS A 49 6.21 4.88 -23.67
CA LYS A 49 7.26 4.51 -24.63
C LYS A 49 7.51 5.61 -25.66
N PRO A 50 6.50 6.14 -26.39
CA PRO A 50 6.73 7.24 -27.33
C PRO A 50 7.33 8.48 -26.67
N THR A 51 6.92 8.80 -25.44
CA THR A 51 7.45 9.94 -24.69
C THR A 51 8.93 9.73 -24.35
N LEU A 52 9.29 8.57 -23.80
CA LEU A 52 10.68 8.26 -23.46
C LEU A 52 11.58 8.13 -24.70
N ASP A 53 11.07 7.55 -25.79
CA ASP A 53 11.78 7.46 -27.07
C ASP A 53 12.07 8.86 -27.63
N HIS A 54 11.08 9.76 -27.60
CA HIS A 54 11.23 11.14 -28.06
C HIS A 54 12.27 11.89 -27.22
N LEU A 55 12.26 11.67 -25.90
CA LEU A 55 13.24 12.23 -24.96
C LEU A 55 14.59 11.50 -24.97
N LYS A 56 14.74 10.44 -25.78
CA LYS A 56 15.94 9.58 -25.86
C LYS A 56 16.37 9.01 -24.50
N VAL A 57 15.39 8.66 -23.67
CA VAL A 57 15.61 8.06 -22.36
C VAL A 57 15.67 6.53 -22.50
N PRO A 58 16.83 5.89 -22.29
CA PRO A 58 16.93 4.44 -22.29
C PRO A 58 16.16 3.88 -21.09
N HIS A 59 15.46 2.76 -21.30
CA HIS A 59 14.71 2.10 -20.24
C HIS A 59 14.56 0.61 -20.52
N ASN A 60 14.42 -0.17 -19.45
CA ASN A 60 14.00 -1.56 -19.52
C ASN A 60 12.47 -1.64 -19.42
N TYR A 61 11.88 -2.61 -20.11
CA TYR A 61 10.46 -2.89 -20.05
C TYR A 61 10.22 -4.34 -19.63
N VAL A 62 9.48 -4.51 -18.54
CA VAL A 62 9.17 -5.82 -17.94
C VAL A 62 7.66 -5.97 -17.89
N VAL A 63 7.13 -7.03 -18.50
CA VAL A 63 5.70 -7.36 -18.47
C VAL A 63 5.48 -8.51 -17.50
N THR A 64 4.50 -8.39 -16.60
CA THR A 64 4.16 -9.48 -15.69
C THR A 64 3.56 -10.67 -16.43
N THR A 65 4.08 -11.87 -16.22
CA THR A 65 3.54 -13.12 -16.79
C THR A 65 2.96 -14.03 -15.71
N SER A 66 3.33 -13.82 -14.45
CA SER A 66 2.86 -14.56 -13.27
C SER A 66 2.81 -13.66 -12.04
N GLY A 67 2.24 -14.17 -10.93
CA GLY A 67 2.25 -13.49 -9.64
C GLY A 67 3.64 -13.34 -9.00
N ASP A 68 4.68 -13.98 -9.55
CA ASP A 68 6.06 -13.85 -9.04
C ASP A 68 6.95 -12.99 -9.94
N THR A 69 6.45 -12.45 -11.07
CA THR A 69 7.31 -11.69 -11.99
C THR A 69 7.99 -10.49 -11.32
N ILE A 70 7.25 -9.73 -10.50
CA ILE A 70 7.78 -8.56 -9.79
C ILE A 70 8.78 -8.99 -8.71
N GLY A 71 8.46 -10.05 -7.97
CA GLY A 71 9.35 -10.59 -6.95
C GLY A 71 10.66 -11.11 -7.54
N ALA A 72 10.58 -11.85 -8.65
CA ALA A 72 11.74 -12.37 -9.38
C ALA A 72 12.63 -11.24 -9.91
N PHE A 73 12.03 -10.18 -10.46
CA PHE A 73 12.76 -8.98 -10.87
C PHE A 73 13.47 -8.32 -9.67
N SER A 74 12.75 -8.13 -8.55
CA SER A 74 13.29 -7.49 -7.35
C SER A 74 14.52 -8.21 -6.79
N ARG A 75 14.50 -9.55 -6.79
CA ARG A 75 15.62 -10.39 -6.32
C ARG A 75 16.88 -10.26 -7.19
N GLN A 76 16.75 -9.82 -8.44
CA GLN A 76 17.85 -9.66 -9.39
C GLN A 76 18.48 -8.27 -9.36
N LEU A 77 17.90 -7.31 -8.62
CA LEU A 77 18.43 -5.97 -8.51
C LEU A 77 19.83 -6.00 -7.86
N THR A 78 20.81 -5.43 -8.56
CA THR A 78 22.18 -5.29 -8.08
C THR A 78 22.36 -4.02 -7.28
N GLN A 79 23.47 -3.91 -6.56
CA GLN A 79 23.83 -2.68 -5.84
C GLN A 79 23.73 -1.42 -6.73
N GLY A 80 23.09 -0.38 -6.20
CA GLY A 80 22.99 0.93 -6.86
C GLY A 80 21.65 1.63 -6.68
N THR A 81 21.42 2.68 -7.47
CA THR A 81 20.13 3.36 -7.52
C THR A 81 19.32 2.82 -8.71
N HIS A 82 18.07 2.44 -8.48
CA HIS A 82 17.14 1.97 -9.49
C HIS A 82 15.89 2.84 -9.50
N LYS A 83 15.54 3.42 -10.66
CA LYS A 83 14.26 4.11 -10.85
C LYS A 83 13.27 3.12 -11.45
N ILE A 84 12.20 2.82 -10.72
CA ILE A 84 11.23 1.81 -11.12
C ILE A 84 9.86 2.47 -11.27
N VAL A 85 9.29 2.37 -12.47
CA VAL A 85 7.91 2.77 -12.74
C VAL A 85 7.04 1.52 -12.65
N LEU A 86 6.07 1.53 -11.74
CA LEU A 86 5.11 0.47 -11.55
C LEU A 86 3.75 0.89 -12.12
N ILE A 87 3.36 0.26 -13.22
CA ILE A 87 2.02 0.38 -13.81
C ILE A 87 1.15 -0.74 -13.19
N SER A 88 0.61 -0.47 -11.99
CA SER A 88 -0.01 -1.50 -11.15
C SER A 88 -0.85 -0.88 -10.02
N GLY A 89 -1.21 -1.69 -9.00
CA GLY A 89 -1.76 -1.23 -7.72
C GLY A 89 -0.79 -1.39 -6.54
N ASP A 90 -1.27 -1.09 -5.32
CA ASP A 90 -0.48 -1.09 -4.08
C ASP A 90 0.22 -2.43 -3.79
N THR A 91 -0.45 -3.56 -4.06
CA THR A 91 0.10 -4.92 -3.83
C THR A 91 1.39 -5.18 -4.62
N SER A 92 1.51 -4.64 -5.83
CA SER A 92 2.74 -4.78 -6.64
C SER A 92 3.92 -4.00 -6.07
N VAL A 93 3.66 -2.87 -5.39
CA VAL A 93 4.70 -2.14 -4.66
C VAL A 93 5.17 -2.96 -3.45
N ASN A 94 4.22 -3.57 -2.73
CA ASN A 94 4.51 -4.46 -1.62
C ASN A 94 5.36 -5.68 -2.07
N GLU A 95 4.99 -6.32 -3.18
CA GLU A 95 5.72 -7.46 -3.77
C GLU A 95 7.16 -7.08 -4.14
N LEU A 96 7.36 -5.92 -4.76
CA LEU A 96 8.68 -5.40 -5.11
C LEU A 96 9.53 -5.23 -3.84
N ILE A 97 9.03 -4.52 -2.83
CA ILE A 97 9.77 -4.21 -1.60
C ILE A 97 10.11 -5.48 -0.83
N ASN A 98 9.12 -6.35 -0.59
CA ASN A 98 9.33 -7.57 0.20
C ASN A 98 10.23 -8.62 -0.48
N SER A 99 10.48 -8.47 -1.78
CA SER A 99 11.35 -9.38 -2.55
C SER A 99 12.77 -8.85 -2.77
N LEU A 100 13.12 -7.68 -2.21
CA LEU A 100 14.48 -7.15 -2.29
C LEU A 100 15.49 -8.10 -1.63
N SER A 101 16.64 -8.28 -2.28
CA SER A 101 17.71 -9.15 -1.77
C SER A 101 18.47 -8.49 -0.61
N SER A 102 18.75 -9.29 0.43
CA SER A 102 19.52 -8.88 1.61
C SER A 102 21.03 -8.74 1.36
N ASP A 103 21.49 -9.36 0.27
CA ASP A 103 22.90 -9.38 -0.10
C ASP A 103 23.30 -8.12 -0.87
N GLN A 104 22.32 -7.39 -1.39
CA GLN A 104 22.48 -6.17 -2.15
C GLN A 104 22.08 -4.96 -1.30
N HIS A 105 22.45 -3.76 -1.77
CA HIS A 105 22.14 -2.50 -1.10
C HIS A 105 22.01 -1.37 -2.10
N GLY A 106 21.23 -0.35 -1.78
CA GLY A 106 21.01 0.73 -2.72
C GLY A 106 19.76 1.53 -2.45
N GLN A 107 19.31 2.23 -3.49
CA GLN A 107 18.11 3.07 -3.43
C GLN A 107 17.10 2.62 -4.48
N ILE A 108 15.85 2.47 -4.07
CA ILE A 108 14.73 2.27 -4.97
C ILE A 108 13.95 3.58 -5.06
N ARG A 109 13.82 4.12 -6.27
CA ARG A 109 13.07 5.34 -6.58
C ARG A 109 11.81 4.97 -7.36
N LEU A 110 10.69 4.90 -6.65
CA LEU A 110 9.42 4.43 -7.17
C LEU A 110 8.62 5.54 -7.84
N VAL A 111 8.06 5.23 -9.00
CA VAL A 111 6.98 6.00 -9.62
C VAL A 111 5.80 5.06 -9.77
N VAL A 112 4.63 5.46 -9.29
CA VAL A 112 3.41 4.64 -9.36
C VAL A 112 2.45 5.23 -10.39
N ILE A 113 1.91 4.36 -11.24
CA ILE A 113 0.87 4.70 -12.21
C ILE A 113 -0.36 3.84 -11.83
N PRO A 114 -1.42 4.46 -11.28
CA PRO A 114 -2.52 3.75 -10.64
C PRO A 114 -3.39 3.01 -11.64
N LEU A 115 -3.23 1.69 -11.76
CA LEU A 115 -4.13 0.82 -12.51
C LEU A 115 -4.80 -0.24 -11.62
N GLY A 116 -4.63 -0.19 -10.30
CA GLY A 116 -5.33 -1.07 -9.36
C GLY A 116 -6.77 -0.62 -9.08
N THR A 117 -7.53 -1.49 -8.42
CA THR A 117 -8.91 -1.20 -7.96
C THR A 117 -8.90 -0.30 -6.71
N GLY A 118 -7.96 -0.53 -5.79
CA GLY A 118 -7.63 0.37 -4.67
C GLY A 118 -6.18 0.84 -4.86
N ASN A 119 -5.98 2.16 -4.95
CA ASN A 119 -4.67 2.78 -5.18
C ASN A 119 -4.40 3.81 -4.07
N SER A 120 -4.44 3.33 -2.82
CA SER A 120 -4.28 4.15 -1.62
C SER A 120 -2.97 4.93 -1.65
N LEU A 121 -1.88 4.30 -2.10
CA LEU A 121 -0.59 4.98 -2.25
C LEU A 121 -0.68 6.12 -3.28
N SER A 122 -1.33 5.89 -4.43
CA SER A 122 -1.46 6.92 -5.46
C SER A 122 -2.35 8.08 -4.99
N LEU A 123 -3.43 7.78 -4.27
CA LEU A 123 -4.28 8.79 -3.63
C LEU A 123 -3.51 9.64 -2.63
N ALA A 124 -2.67 9.00 -1.80
CA ALA A 124 -1.82 9.70 -0.82
C ALA A 124 -0.75 10.58 -1.48
N LEU A 125 -0.29 10.22 -2.68
CA LEU A 125 0.61 11.05 -3.52
C LEU A 125 -0.13 12.16 -4.28
N GLY A 126 -1.46 12.25 -4.15
CA GLY A 126 -2.27 13.17 -4.93
C GLY A 126 -2.22 12.89 -6.43
N ILE A 127 -2.07 11.62 -6.83
CA ILE A 127 -2.14 11.16 -8.22
C ILE A 127 -3.56 10.67 -8.46
N SER A 128 -4.34 11.45 -9.21
CA SER A 128 -5.76 11.19 -9.42
C SER A 128 -6.05 10.27 -10.61
N ASN A 129 -5.13 10.17 -11.56
CA ASN A 129 -5.25 9.38 -12.77
C ASN A 129 -3.88 9.07 -13.40
N GLU A 130 -3.87 8.23 -14.42
CA GLU A 130 -2.65 7.73 -15.05
C GLU A 130 -1.92 8.80 -15.86
N LEU A 131 -2.63 9.74 -16.49
CA LEU A 131 -2.01 10.83 -17.25
C LEU A 131 -1.25 11.79 -16.33
N GLU A 132 -1.81 12.08 -15.15
CA GLU A 132 -1.14 12.84 -14.12
C GLU A 132 0.14 12.14 -13.63
N ALA A 133 0.08 10.81 -13.45
CA ALA A 133 1.25 10.01 -13.08
C ALA A 133 2.36 10.08 -14.17
N VAL A 134 1.98 9.95 -15.45
CA VAL A 134 2.93 10.06 -16.58
C VAL A 134 3.50 11.47 -16.70
N LYS A 135 2.68 12.52 -16.53
CA LYS A 135 3.19 13.89 -16.47
C LYS A 135 4.23 14.02 -15.37
N ARG A 136 3.92 13.53 -14.17
CA ARG A 136 4.84 13.60 -13.02
C ARG A 136 6.15 12.84 -13.26
N LEU A 137 6.08 11.66 -13.90
CA LEU A 137 7.25 10.87 -14.30
C LEU A 137 8.28 11.70 -15.11
N VAL A 138 7.80 12.56 -16.01
CA VAL A 138 8.64 13.33 -16.93
C VAL A 138 8.97 14.75 -16.46
N THR A 139 8.17 15.32 -15.56
CA THR A 139 8.36 16.71 -15.08
C THR A 139 8.95 16.82 -13.67
N SER A 140 8.98 15.73 -12.89
CA SER A 140 9.44 15.76 -11.50
C SER A 140 10.62 14.81 -11.26
N ASN A 141 11.49 15.23 -10.35
CA ASN A 141 12.56 14.41 -9.80
C ASN A 141 12.58 14.48 -8.25
N GLU A 142 11.49 14.93 -7.64
CA GLU A 142 11.38 15.06 -6.19
C GLU A 142 10.94 13.72 -5.57
N PHE A 143 11.92 12.97 -5.09
CA PHE A 143 11.70 11.70 -4.40
C PHE A 143 11.68 11.91 -2.89
N LYS A 144 10.60 11.46 -2.25
CA LYS A 144 10.41 11.52 -0.80
C LYS A 144 10.57 10.13 -0.18
N PRO A 145 11.12 10.02 1.04
CA PRO A 145 11.16 8.75 1.76
C PRO A 145 9.77 8.13 1.86
N LEU A 146 9.64 6.86 1.47
CA LEU A 146 8.40 6.10 1.63
C LEU A 146 8.48 5.30 2.93
N ASN A 147 7.72 5.70 3.95
CA ASN A 147 7.75 5.00 5.22
C ASN A 147 7.12 3.61 5.12
N LEU A 148 7.78 2.65 5.75
CA LEU A 148 7.43 1.24 5.80
C LEU A 148 7.23 0.80 7.24
N TYR A 149 6.49 -0.28 7.37
CA TYR A 149 6.12 -0.85 8.65
C TYR A 149 6.36 -2.35 8.62
N THR A 150 7.00 -2.89 9.65
CA THR A 150 7.26 -4.33 9.76
C THR A 150 6.17 -4.99 10.57
N ILE A 151 5.59 -6.05 10.02
CA ILE A 151 4.81 -7.05 10.74
C ILE A 151 5.73 -8.24 11.03
N LYS A 152 5.82 -8.63 12.30
CA LYS A 152 6.35 -9.93 12.72
C LYS A 152 5.18 -10.86 12.98
N PHE A 153 5.21 -12.02 12.33
CA PHE A 153 4.17 -13.04 12.39
C PHE A 153 4.29 -13.87 13.67
N PRO A 154 3.23 -14.59 14.06
CA PRO A 154 3.30 -15.61 15.11
C PRO A 154 4.39 -16.65 14.86
N GLU A 155 4.81 -17.35 15.91
CA GLU A 155 5.82 -18.42 15.80
C GLU A 155 5.31 -19.61 14.98
N ASP A 156 4.04 -19.96 15.16
CA ASP A 156 3.36 -20.96 14.36
C ASP A 156 3.14 -20.45 12.91
N PRO A 157 3.26 -21.34 11.91
CA PRO A 157 3.28 -20.94 10.52
C PRO A 157 1.97 -20.28 10.09
N SER A 158 2.09 -19.09 9.52
CA SER A 158 1.04 -18.42 8.76
C SER A 158 1.22 -18.70 7.27
N TYR A 159 0.16 -18.53 6.47
CA TYR A 159 0.17 -18.83 5.04
C TYR A 159 -0.38 -17.65 4.24
N VAL A 160 0.22 -17.39 3.08
CA VAL A 160 -0.37 -16.48 2.10
C VAL A 160 -1.48 -17.23 1.36
N LEU A 161 -2.65 -16.62 1.26
CA LEU A 161 -3.77 -17.11 0.48
C LEU A 161 -3.85 -16.41 -0.87
N HIS A 162 -4.26 -17.15 -1.90
CA HIS A 162 -4.67 -16.61 -3.18
C HIS A 162 -5.97 -17.30 -3.59
N GLU A 163 -7.03 -16.52 -3.83
CA GLU A 163 -8.36 -17.05 -4.16
C GLU A 163 -8.82 -18.13 -3.16
N GLY A 164 -8.62 -17.86 -1.86
CA GLY A 164 -8.96 -18.76 -0.77
C GLY A 164 -8.04 -19.96 -0.57
N THR A 165 -7.03 -20.16 -1.42
CA THR A 165 -6.12 -21.31 -1.36
C THR A 165 -4.77 -20.93 -0.76
N GLN A 166 -4.23 -21.76 0.14
CA GLN A 166 -2.87 -21.59 0.66
C GLN A 166 -1.86 -21.80 -0.47
N VAL A 167 -1.09 -20.77 -0.82
CA VAL A 167 -0.10 -20.83 -1.90
C VAL A 167 1.34 -21.00 -1.41
N ARG A 168 1.67 -20.39 -0.27
CA ARG A 168 3.01 -20.48 0.34
C ARG A 168 2.97 -20.10 1.82
N PRO A 169 3.96 -20.54 2.61
CA PRO A 169 4.17 -19.98 3.95
C PRO A 169 4.40 -18.46 3.88
N ALA A 170 3.84 -17.75 4.86
CA ALA A 170 4.19 -16.37 5.12
C ALA A 170 5.62 -16.31 5.69
N PRO A 171 6.39 -15.25 5.38
CA PRO A 171 7.69 -15.05 6.01
C PRO A 171 7.53 -14.76 7.51
N SER A 172 8.62 -14.87 8.28
CA SER A 172 8.64 -14.48 9.71
C SER A 172 8.37 -12.98 9.91
N GLU A 173 8.81 -12.16 8.96
CA GLU A 173 8.55 -10.73 8.91
C GLU A 173 8.16 -10.29 7.49
N MET A 174 7.24 -9.33 7.40
CA MET A 174 6.81 -8.71 6.14
C MET A 174 6.69 -7.20 6.32
N LYS A 175 7.02 -6.44 5.28
CA LYS A 175 6.75 -5.00 5.21
C LYS A 175 5.35 -4.73 4.68
N PHE A 176 4.74 -3.66 5.16
CA PHE A 176 3.57 -3.05 4.53
C PHE A 176 3.72 -1.53 4.46
N LEU A 177 2.93 -0.91 3.61
CA LEU A 177 2.95 0.53 3.34
C LEU A 177 1.56 1.20 3.41
N VAL A 178 0.48 0.44 3.24
CA VAL A 178 -0.90 0.96 3.23
C VAL A 178 -1.69 0.47 4.42
N VAL A 179 -1.76 -0.84 4.66
CA VAL A 179 -2.65 -1.39 5.66
C VAL A 179 -2.20 -2.74 6.18
N PHE A 180 -2.29 -2.89 7.50
CA PHE A 180 -2.39 -4.18 8.17
C PHE A 180 -3.74 -4.24 8.89
N SER A 181 -4.54 -5.27 8.63
CA SER A 181 -5.91 -5.33 9.14
C SER A 181 -6.39 -6.73 9.47
N TRP A 182 -7.42 -6.76 10.30
CA TRP A 182 -8.12 -7.95 10.78
C TRP A 182 -9.62 -7.67 10.93
N GLY A 183 -10.42 -8.70 11.22
CA GLY A 183 -11.86 -8.57 11.38
C GLY A 183 -12.60 -8.40 10.04
N PHE A 184 -13.65 -7.58 10.07
CA PHE A 184 -14.53 -7.31 8.93
C PHE A 184 -13.77 -6.82 7.69
N HIS A 185 -12.79 -5.93 7.84
CA HIS A 185 -11.97 -5.44 6.72
C HIS A 185 -11.16 -6.56 6.05
N ALA A 186 -10.47 -7.40 6.82
CA ALA A 186 -9.70 -8.49 6.24
C ALA A 186 -10.61 -9.56 5.60
N SER A 187 -11.79 -9.78 6.17
CA SER A 187 -12.76 -10.76 5.66
C SER A 187 -13.35 -10.32 4.32
N LEU A 188 -13.79 -9.06 4.19
CA LEU A 188 -14.30 -8.56 2.90
C LEU A 188 -13.20 -8.55 1.82
N VAL A 189 -11.95 -8.24 2.18
CA VAL A 189 -10.83 -8.31 1.22
C VAL A 189 -10.66 -9.74 0.74
N ALA A 190 -10.60 -10.71 1.66
CA ALA A 190 -10.43 -12.12 1.34
C ALA A 190 -11.59 -12.70 0.51
N ASP A 191 -12.82 -12.39 0.87
CA ASP A 191 -14.02 -12.92 0.19
C ASP A 191 -14.25 -12.26 -1.18
N SER A 192 -13.70 -11.06 -1.38
CA SER A 192 -13.71 -10.39 -2.68
C SER A 192 -12.59 -10.82 -3.63
N ASP A 193 -11.63 -11.61 -3.16
CA ASP A 193 -10.42 -11.96 -3.91
C ASP A 193 -10.56 -13.27 -4.69
N THR A 194 -11.66 -13.44 -5.41
CA THR A 194 -11.86 -14.58 -6.33
C THR A 194 -11.88 -14.10 -7.77
N ALA A 195 -11.50 -14.97 -8.72
CA ALA A 195 -11.56 -14.65 -10.15
C ALA A 195 -12.96 -14.21 -10.63
N GLU A 196 -14.01 -14.71 -9.99
CA GLU A 196 -15.39 -14.29 -10.25
C GLU A 196 -15.65 -12.87 -9.71
N MET A 197 -15.27 -12.61 -8.46
CA MET A 197 -15.50 -11.31 -7.81
C MET A 197 -14.67 -10.19 -8.42
N ARG A 198 -13.44 -10.47 -8.91
CA ARG A 198 -12.58 -9.45 -9.55
C ARG A 198 -13.23 -8.80 -10.78
N LYS A 199 -14.20 -9.46 -11.42
CA LYS A 199 -14.94 -8.93 -12.59
C LYS A 199 -15.80 -7.70 -12.24
N PHE A 200 -16.16 -7.52 -10.98
CA PHE A 200 -17.01 -6.42 -10.52
C PHE A 200 -16.23 -5.16 -10.12
N GLY A 201 -14.91 -5.12 -10.33
CA GLY A 201 -14.10 -3.93 -10.01
C GLY A 201 -14.19 -3.57 -8.52
N LEU A 202 -14.50 -2.31 -8.21
CA LEU A 202 -14.66 -1.82 -6.83
C LEU A 202 -15.90 -2.42 -6.12
N GLU A 203 -16.97 -2.71 -6.86
CA GLU A 203 -18.24 -3.19 -6.27
C GLU A 203 -18.09 -4.55 -5.57
N ARG A 204 -17.04 -5.32 -5.90
CA ARG A 204 -16.75 -6.61 -5.25
C ARG A 204 -16.60 -6.50 -3.73
N PHE A 205 -16.04 -5.39 -3.24
CA PHE A 205 -15.84 -5.17 -1.81
C PHE A 205 -17.18 -4.94 -1.11
N LYS A 206 -18.09 -4.19 -1.74
CA LYS A 206 -19.45 -3.98 -1.25
C LYS A 206 -20.25 -5.28 -1.22
N MET A 207 -20.15 -6.09 -2.27
CA MET A 207 -20.80 -7.40 -2.32
C MET A 207 -20.29 -8.33 -1.20
N ALA A 208 -18.97 -8.43 -1.04
CA ALA A 208 -18.35 -9.22 0.02
C ALA A 208 -18.70 -8.69 1.43
N ALA A 209 -18.78 -7.36 1.60
CA ALA A 209 -19.19 -6.74 2.85
C ALA A 209 -20.62 -7.11 3.23
N MET A 210 -21.58 -7.02 2.29
CA MET A 210 -22.98 -7.38 2.55
C MET A 210 -23.11 -8.86 2.94
N SER A 211 -22.40 -9.77 2.24
CA SER A 211 -22.44 -11.19 2.58
C SER A 211 -21.81 -11.45 3.96
N ASN A 212 -20.68 -10.82 4.29
CA ASN A 212 -20.05 -10.97 5.60
C ASN A 212 -20.97 -10.53 6.74
N LEU A 213 -21.78 -9.48 6.54
CA LEU A 213 -22.70 -8.95 7.55
C LEU A 213 -23.90 -9.86 7.87
N GLU A 214 -24.09 -10.95 7.12
CA GLU A 214 -25.07 -12.00 7.44
C GLU A 214 -24.63 -12.87 8.63
N ALA A 215 -23.35 -12.81 9.00
CA ALA A 215 -22.77 -13.55 10.12
C ALA A 215 -22.27 -12.61 11.23
N PRO A 216 -22.20 -13.08 12.50
CA PRO A 216 -21.60 -12.34 13.60
C PRO A 216 -20.13 -11.99 13.31
N GLN A 217 -19.80 -10.70 13.40
CA GLN A 217 -18.48 -10.12 13.20
C GLN A 217 -17.74 -10.06 14.53
N HIS A 218 -17.49 -11.22 15.14
CA HIS A 218 -16.91 -11.33 16.47
C HIS A 218 -15.50 -11.95 16.38
N TYR A 219 -14.48 -11.15 16.73
CA TYR A 219 -13.07 -11.50 16.65
C TYR A 219 -12.37 -11.26 18.00
N GLU A 220 -12.04 -12.34 18.68
CA GLU A 220 -11.42 -12.38 20.01
C GLU A 220 -9.94 -12.03 19.96
N GLY A 221 -9.59 -10.89 20.55
CA GLY A 221 -8.22 -10.41 20.63
C GLY A 221 -8.06 -9.20 21.53
N THR A 222 -6.81 -8.81 21.73
CA THR A 222 -6.45 -7.63 22.52
C THR A 222 -5.23 -6.98 21.91
N THR A 223 -5.20 -5.65 21.90
CA THR A 223 -4.10 -4.89 21.34
C THR A 223 -3.39 -4.10 22.43
N LYS A 224 -2.07 -4.19 22.45
CA LYS A 224 -1.21 -3.34 23.28
C LYS A 224 -0.36 -2.47 22.39
N ILE A 225 -0.33 -1.18 22.67
CA ILE A 225 0.57 -0.23 22.02
C ILE A 225 1.54 0.23 23.10
N SER A 226 2.82 -0.08 22.95
CA SER A 226 3.82 0.14 24.01
C SER A 226 5.11 0.73 23.48
N SER A 227 5.66 1.68 24.22
CA SER A 227 7.03 2.19 24.12
C SER A 227 7.80 1.87 25.41
N ASP A 228 9.04 2.34 25.53
CA ASP A 228 9.80 2.28 26.79
C ASP A 228 9.21 3.19 27.89
N LYS A 229 8.39 4.18 27.51
CA LYS A 229 7.85 5.21 28.42
C LYS A 229 6.44 4.91 28.88
N ASP A 230 5.64 4.30 28.02
CA ASP A 230 4.21 4.11 28.25
C ASP A 230 3.66 2.86 27.56
N THR A 231 2.51 2.41 28.03
CA THR A 231 1.77 1.31 27.43
C THR A 231 0.29 1.59 27.58
N ARG A 232 -0.43 1.49 26.46
CA ARG A 232 -1.88 1.54 26.40
C ARG A 232 -2.44 0.24 25.86
N GLU A 233 -3.62 -0.10 26.33
CA GLU A 233 -4.35 -1.28 25.90
C GLU A 233 -5.63 -0.83 25.20
N VAL A 234 -5.85 -1.37 24.00
CA VAL A 234 -7.11 -1.27 23.29
C VAL A 234 -7.74 -2.64 23.43
N ALA A 235 -8.82 -2.71 24.21
CA ALA A 235 -9.51 -3.95 24.51
C ALA A 235 -10.36 -4.40 23.32
N GLY A 236 -10.37 -5.71 23.06
CA GLY A 236 -11.39 -6.34 22.22
C GLY A 236 -12.60 -6.81 23.04
N PRO A 237 -13.45 -7.68 22.48
CA PRO A 237 -13.35 -8.26 21.14
C PRO A 237 -13.52 -7.21 20.04
N TYR A 238 -13.07 -7.53 18.83
CA TYR A 238 -13.17 -6.65 17.66
C TYR A 238 -14.22 -7.14 16.69
N ALA A 239 -14.88 -6.20 16.01
CA ALA A 239 -15.52 -6.44 14.73
C ALA A 239 -14.65 -5.91 13.58
N TYR A 240 -13.89 -4.86 13.85
CA TYR A 240 -13.04 -4.18 12.88
C TYR A 240 -11.74 -3.77 13.54
N TRP A 241 -10.61 -4.06 12.89
CA TRP A 241 -9.28 -3.69 13.37
C TRP A 241 -8.40 -3.35 12.17
N VAL A 242 -7.99 -2.10 12.04
CA VAL A 242 -7.17 -1.60 10.94
C VAL A 242 -6.05 -0.74 11.50
N LEU A 243 -4.81 -1.09 11.15
CA LEU A 243 -3.63 -0.27 11.41
C LEU A 243 -3.12 0.27 10.07
N THR A 244 -3.13 1.59 9.91
CA THR A 244 -2.80 2.22 8.64
C THR A 244 -2.10 3.58 8.80
N PRO A 245 -1.06 3.86 7.99
CA PRO A 245 -0.54 5.23 7.81
C PRO A 245 -1.33 6.03 6.76
N SER A 246 -2.15 5.37 5.92
CA SER A 246 -2.81 6.02 4.80
C SER A 246 -4.10 6.70 5.24
N ARG A 247 -4.40 7.84 4.60
CA ARG A 247 -5.64 8.59 4.86
C ARG A 247 -6.87 7.91 4.27
N ARG A 248 -6.73 7.36 3.06
CA ARG A 248 -7.83 6.87 2.23
C ARG A 248 -7.43 5.57 1.56
N PHE A 249 -8.31 4.56 1.55
CA PHE A 249 -8.09 3.38 0.69
C PHE A 249 -8.73 3.54 -0.69
N GLU A 250 -9.76 4.36 -0.78
CA GLU A 250 -10.48 4.72 -2.01
C GLU A 250 -10.80 6.23 -1.99
N PRO A 251 -11.12 6.87 -3.13
CA PRO A 251 -11.27 8.33 -3.20
C PRO A 251 -12.20 8.95 -2.15
N THR A 252 -13.26 8.24 -1.78
CA THR A 252 -14.27 8.68 -0.79
C THR A 252 -14.16 7.94 0.55
N PHE A 253 -13.41 6.85 0.64
CA PHE A 253 -13.29 6.07 1.87
C PHE A 253 -12.12 6.57 2.73
N GLU A 254 -12.41 7.56 3.57
CA GLU A 254 -11.43 8.23 4.44
C GLU A 254 -11.32 7.54 5.79
N ILE A 255 -10.57 6.44 5.83
CA ILE A 255 -10.45 5.56 6.99
C ILE A 255 -9.64 6.16 8.14
N SER A 256 -8.66 7.04 7.86
CA SER A 256 -7.79 7.66 8.86
C SER A 256 -7.51 9.11 8.51
N PRO A 257 -8.36 10.08 8.92
CA PRO A 257 -8.23 11.49 8.54
C PRO A 257 -6.84 12.12 8.79
N SER A 258 -6.15 11.69 9.84
CA SER A 258 -4.80 12.16 10.20
C SER A 258 -3.66 11.37 9.53
N GLY A 259 -3.98 10.36 8.72
CA GLY A 259 -3.00 9.53 8.02
C GLY A 259 -2.14 10.33 7.03
N ASN A 260 -0.84 10.07 7.04
CA ASN A 260 0.11 10.60 6.08
C ASN A 260 1.26 9.61 5.85
N ILE A 261 1.38 9.11 4.62
CA ILE A 261 2.40 8.11 4.24
C ILE A 261 3.85 8.62 4.36
N PHE A 262 4.05 9.94 4.42
CA PHE A 262 5.37 10.57 4.57
C PHE A 262 5.77 10.74 6.04
N ASN A 263 4.85 10.50 6.97
CA ASN A 263 5.15 10.41 8.39
C ASN A 263 5.36 8.94 8.79
N ASP A 264 6.07 8.71 9.88
CA ASP A 264 6.37 7.38 10.43
C ASP A 264 5.28 6.91 11.41
N GLU A 265 4.17 7.63 11.49
CA GLU A 265 3.03 7.35 12.33
C GLU A 265 2.03 6.44 11.60
N MET A 266 1.45 5.50 12.35
CA MET A 266 0.25 4.77 11.94
C MET A 266 -0.91 5.15 12.85
N TYR A 267 -2.12 4.79 12.43
CA TYR A 267 -3.32 4.95 13.24
C TYR A 267 -4.05 3.62 13.32
N LEU A 268 -4.36 3.20 14.54
CA LEU A 268 -5.24 2.08 14.79
C LEU A 268 -6.68 2.59 14.83
N VAL A 269 -7.49 2.08 13.90
CA VAL A 269 -8.95 2.26 13.86
C VAL A 269 -9.58 0.92 14.24
N SER A 270 -10.30 0.88 15.35
CA SER A 270 -10.99 -0.35 15.78
C SER A 270 -12.34 -0.09 16.44
N PHE A 271 -13.22 -1.08 16.38
CA PHE A 271 -14.47 -1.12 17.15
C PHE A 271 -14.92 -2.57 17.37
N GLY A 272 -15.68 -2.78 18.44
CA GLY A 272 -16.17 -4.10 18.84
C GLY A 272 -17.47 -4.53 18.14
N PRO A 273 -17.86 -5.81 18.28
CA PRO A 273 -19.14 -6.32 17.80
C PRO A 273 -20.32 -5.79 18.63
N ARG A 274 -21.53 -6.01 18.10
CA ARG A 274 -22.79 -5.90 18.85
C ARG A 274 -23.62 -7.16 18.63
N ASP A 275 -24.27 -7.63 19.68
CA ASP A 275 -25.09 -8.85 19.61
C ASP A 275 -26.44 -8.59 18.92
N THR A 276 -27.07 -7.47 19.25
CA THR A 276 -28.22 -6.93 18.52
C THR A 276 -27.74 -5.97 17.45
N ASP A 277 -28.54 -5.71 16.40
CA ASP A 277 -28.35 -4.62 15.44
C ASP A 277 -26.96 -4.49 14.77
N GLN A 278 -26.17 -5.56 14.75
CA GLN A 278 -24.79 -5.55 14.22
C GLN A 278 -24.69 -4.95 12.82
N THR A 279 -25.53 -5.43 11.88
CA THR A 279 -25.49 -4.98 10.48
C THR A 279 -25.72 -3.47 10.34
N PRO A 280 -26.83 -2.88 10.84
CA PRO A 280 -27.00 -1.43 10.78
C PRO A 280 -25.93 -0.66 11.57
N TYR A 281 -25.46 -1.19 12.71
CA TYR A 281 -24.39 -0.56 13.50
C TYR A 281 -23.06 -0.46 12.73
N ILE A 282 -22.59 -1.57 12.15
CA ILE A 282 -21.34 -1.57 11.37
C ILE A 282 -21.49 -0.69 10.13
N MET A 283 -22.63 -0.78 9.44
CA MET A 283 -22.89 0.05 8.25
C MET A 283 -22.96 1.54 8.57
N GLU A 284 -23.46 1.93 9.74
CA GLU A 284 -23.46 3.32 10.19
C GLU A 284 -22.02 3.83 10.33
N ILE A 285 -21.15 3.10 11.06
CA ILE A 285 -19.74 3.47 11.23
C ILE A 285 -19.03 3.54 9.87
N MET A 286 -19.23 2.54 9.00
CA MET A 286 -18.63 2.54 7.67
C MET A 286 -19.12 3.72 6.82
N THR A 287 -20.40 4.08 6.91
CA THR A 287 -20.95 5.26 6.22
C THR A 287 -20.31 6.56 6.72
N GLN A 288 -20.04 6.66 8.02
CA GLN A 288 -19.34 7.81 8.59
C GLN A 288 -17.90 7.93 8.05
N ALA A 289 -17.22 6.81 7.76
CA ALA A 289 -15.90 6.85 7.10
C ALA A 289 -15.95 7.41 5.68
N TYR A 290 -17.05 7.18 4.94
CA TYR A 290 -17.30 7.81 3.65
C TYR A 290 -17.68 9.30 3.75
N ASN A 291 -18.10 9.76 4.92
CA ASN A 291 -18.45 11.15 5.20
C ASN A 291 -17.26 11.92 5.77
N GLY A 292 -16.17 11.98 5.01
CA GLY A 292 -14.94 12.69 5.41
C GLY A 292 -14.28 12.12 6.66
N GLY A 293 -14.44 10.82 6.92
CA GLY A 293 -13.83 10.14 8.06
C GLY A 293 -14.45 10.49 9.42
N ALA A 294 -15.74 10.86 9.45
CA ALA A 294 -16.45 11.23 10.67
C ALA A 294 -16.56 10.08 11.71
N HIS A 295 -16.27 8.84 11.32
CA HIS A 295 -16.30 7.67 12.20
C HIS A 295 -15.31 7.77 13.36
N ILE A 296 -14.22 8.52 13.23
CA ILE A 296 -13.25 8.71 14.32
C ILE A 296 -13.83 9.51 15.50
N HIS A 297 -14.97 10.18 15.30
CA HIS A 297 -15.70 10.89 16.35
C HIS A 297 -16.86 10.07 16.94
N ASN A 298 -17.10 8.87 16.42
CA ASN A 298 -18.09 7.95 16.96
C ASN A 298 -17.57 7.37 18.28
N GLY A 299 -18.34 7.48 19.36
CA GLY A 299 -17.94 6.96 20.68
C GLY A 299 -17.71 5.44 20.75
N SER A 300 -18.11 4.69 19.72
CA SER A 300 -17.85 3.24 19.61
C SER A 300 -16.52 2.91 18.92
N VAL A 301 -15.86 3.90 18.31
CA VAL A 301 -14.62 3.73 17.55
C VAL A 301 -13.43 4.21 18.37
N SER A 302 -12.42 3.35 18.48
CA SER A 302 -11.10 3.72 18.98
C SER A 302 -10.25 4.20 17.81
N TYR A 303 -9.66 5.39 17.95
CA TYR A 303 -8.74 5.97 16.99
C TYR A 303 -7.43 6.36 17.68
N GLU A 304 -6.44 5.48 17.60
CA GLU A 304 -5.19 5.58 18.36
C GLU A 304 -4.00 5.86 17.42
N GLN A 305 -3.36 7.01 17.58
CA GLN A 305 -2.10 7.33 16.88
C GLN A 305 -0.96 6.47 17.45
N VAL A 306 -0.17 5.83 16.60
CA VAL A 306 1.00 5.01 16.94
C VAL A 306 2.23 5.64 16.29
N ASP A 307 3.08 6.30 17.07
CA ASP A 307 4.35 6.85 16.57
C ASP A 307 5.44 5.77 16.40
N SER A 308 6.58 6.15 15.83
CA SER A 308 7.69 5.24 15.52
C SER A 308 8.42 4.65 16.73
N THR A 309 8.21 5.19 17.93
CA THR A 309 8.78 4.65 19.17
C THR A 309 7.93 3.53 19.76
N HIS A 310 6.69 3.38 19.29
CA HIS A 310 5.76 2.38 19.78
C HIS A 310 5.80 1.08 18.94
N GLN A 311 5.59 -0.03 19.64
CA GLN A 311 5.25 -1.32 19.05
C GLN A 311 3.78 -1.64 19.31
N VAL A 312 3.07 -2.06 18.27
CA VAL A 312 1.72 -2.64 18.39
C VAL A 312 1.86 -4.15 18.54
N ARG A 313 1.21 -4.74 19.55
CA ARG A 313 1.09 -6.18 19.72
C ARG A 313 -0.39 -6.56 19.67
N LEU A 314 -0.79 -7.32 18.66
CA LEU A 314 -2.13 -7.86 18.53
C LEU A 314 -2.11 -9.34 18.90
N LYS A 315 -2.66 -9.67 20.06
CA LYS A 315 -2.93 -11.06 20.45
C LYS A 315 -4.31 -11.44 19.96
N TYR A 316 -4.44 -12.63 19.41
CA TYR A 316 -5.70 -13.14 18.89
C TYR A 316 -5.86 -14.63 19.19
N HIS A 317 -7.12 -15.07 19.25
CA HIS A 317 -7.49 -16.48 19.36
C HIS A 317 -8.77 -16.72 18.55
N GLN A 318 -8.72 -17.57 17.53
CA GLN A 318 -9.80 -17.89 16.62
C GLN A 318 -9.68 -19.32 16.11
N ASP A 319 -10.67 -20.16 16.38
CA ASP A 319 -10.72 -21.52 15.84
C ASP A 319 -11.14 -21.55 14.37
N GLN A 320 -12.04 -20.65 13.97
CA GLN A 320 -12.61 -20.63 12.63
C GLN A 320 -11.64 -20.04 11.61
N GLU A 321 -11.43 -20.76 10.50
CA GLU A 321 -10.49 -20.35 9.45
C GLU A 321 -10.80 -18.98 8.84
N ASN A 322 -12.07 -18.71 8.54
CA ASN A 322 -12.50 -17.45 7.98
C ASN A 322 -12.28 -16.26 8.94
N ARG A 323 -12.10 -16.49 10.24
CA ARG A 323 -11.86 -15.46 11.26
C ARG A 323 -10.38 -15.22 11.58
N ARG A 324 -9.48 -16.10 11.15
CA ARG A 324 -8.02 -15.95 11.31
C ARG A 324 -7.33 -15.46 10.02
N ARG A 325 -8.09 -14.75 9.16
CA ARG A 325 -7.62 -14.09 7.94
C ARG A 325 -7.25 -12.63 8.23
N PHE A 326 -6.05 -12.24 7.85
CA PHE A 326 -5.51 -10.89 7.96
C PHE A 326 -5.25 -10.33 6.56
N CYS A 327 -5.28 -9.01 6.40
CA CYS A 327 -4.91 -8.35 5.15
C CYS A 327 -3.67 -7.48 5.35
N VAL A 328 -2.68 -7.66 4.47
CA VAL A 328 -1.43 -6.91 4.40
C VAL A 328 -1.32 -6.30 2.99
N ASP A 329 -1.59 -5.01 2.84
CA ASP A 329 -1.61 -4.31 1.53
C ASP A 329 -2.39 -5.07 0.43
N GLY A 330 -3.52 -5.66 0.80
CA GLY A 330 -4.39 -6.46 -0.08
C GLY A 330 -4.03 -7.94 -0.17
N ALA A 331 -2.85 -8.37 0.29
CA ALA A 331 -2.49 -9.78 0.41
C ALA A 331 -3.21 -10.41 1.61
N VAL A 332 -3.81 -11.58 1.42
CA VAL A 332 -4.53 -12.29 2.47
C VAL A 332 -3.60 -13.27 3.16
N ILE A 333 -3.49 -13.15 4.48
CA ILE A 333 -2.71 -14.06 5.33
C ILE A 333 -3.67 -14.89 6.18
N LEU A 334 -3.52 -16.20 6.13
CA LEU A 334 -4.11 -17.13 7.08
C LEU A 334 -3.16 -17.38 8.25
N ALA A 335 -3.56 -16.96 9.45
CA ALA A 335 -2.76 -17.13 10.66
C ALA A 335 -3.12 -18.43 11.39
N PRO A 336 -2.26 -18.99 12.27
CA PRO A 336 -2.60 -20.13 13.13
C PRO A 336 -3.76 -19.79 14.08
N PRO A 337 -4.42 -20.75 14.75
CA PRO A 337 -5.60 -20.48 15.60
C PRO A 337 -5.36 -19.49 16.74
N SER A 338 -4.14 -19.37 17.25
CA SER A 338 -3.77 -18.34 18.21
C SER A 338 -2.38 -17.82 17.92
N GLY A 339 -2.13 -16.56 18.27
CA GLY A 339 -0.81 -15.99 18.10
C GLY A 339 -0.73 -14.53 18.51
N GLU A 340 0.45 -13.96 18.30
CA GLU A 340 0.70 -12.53 18.49
C GLU A 340 1.38 -11.97 17.25
N PHE A 341 0.75 -10.98 16.62
CA PHE A 341 1.41 -10.14 15.63
C PHE A 341 2.09 -8.96 16.31
N ARG A 342 3.28 -8.60 15.85
CA ARG A 342 3.98 -7.39 16.31
C ARG A 342 4.22 -6.45 15.16
N VAL A 343 3.87 -5.18 15.32
CA VAL A 343 4.05 -4.15 14.30
C VAL A 343 4.89 -3.00 14.82
N ARG A 344 5.81 -2.50 13.98
CA ARG A 344 6.61 -1.31 14.26
C ARG A 344 6.87 -0.52 12.98
N ALA A 345 7.02 0.80 13.11
CA ALA A 345 7.61 1.61 12.06
C ALA A 345 9.08 1.25 11.85
N CYS A 346 9.56 1.37 10.61
CA CYS A 346 10.96 1.15 10.28
C CYS A 346 11.54 2.21 9.35
N GLY A 347 10.87 3.36 9.24
CA GLY A 347 11.21 4.41 8.29
C GLY A 347 11.17 3.88 6.85
N HIS A 348 12.04 4.39 6.00
CA HIS A 348 12.05 4.09 4.57
C HIS A 348 13.04 2.99 4.18
N LYS A 349 13.27 2.00 5.06
CA LYS A 349 14.29 0.97 4.85
C LYS A 349 13.71 -0.44 4.80
N GLN A 350 14.16 -1.19 3.79
CA GLN A 350 13.98 -2.63 3.70
C GLN A 350 15.36 -3.27 3.57
N GLN A 351 15.80 -3.96 4.63
CA GLN A 351 17.16 -4.47 4.74
C GLN A 351 18.19 -3.34 4.51
N LYS A 352 19.06 -3.45 3.49
CA LYS A 352 20.06 -2.44 3.12
C LYS A 352 19.59 -1.53 1.97
N TRP A 353 18.30 -1.54 1.66
CA TRP A 353 17.70 -0.70 0.63
C TRP A 353 16.94 0.48 1.25
N GLU A 354 17.13 1.65 0.68
CA GLU A 354 16.35 2.86 0.98
C GLU A 354 15.28 3.05 -0.10
N ILE A 355 14.04 3.25 0.32
CA ILE A 355 12.88 3.30 -0.56
C ILE A 355 12.34 4.73 -0.62
N PHE A 356 12.24 5.26 -1.82
CA PHE A 356 11.69 6.57 -2.09
C PHE A 356 10.57 6.46 -3.10
N VAL A 357 9.63 7.39 -3.04
CA VAL A 357 8.53 7.51 -3.99
C VAL A 357 8.49 8.92 -4.56
N LEU A 358 8.13 9.05 -5.83
CA LEU A 358 7.97 10.33 -6.50
C LEU A 358 6.77 11.07 -5.89
N GLY A 359 7.06 12.18 -5.19
CA GLY A 359 6.12 12.94 -4.36
C GLY A 359 5.11 13.78 -5.14
#